data_AF-A0A494XRJ0-F1
#
_entry.id   AF-A0A494XRJ0-F1
#
_cell.length_a   1.000
_cell.length_b   1.000
_cell.length_c   1.000
_cell.angle_alpha   90.00
_cell.angle_beta   90.00
_cell.angle_gamma   90.00
#
_symmetry.space_group_name_H-M   'P 1'
#
loop_
_entity.id
_entity.type
_entity.pdbx_description
1 polymer ?
#
loop_
_entity_poly.entity_id
_entity_poly.type
_entity_poly.pdbx_seq_one_letter_code
_entity_poly.pdbx_strand_id
1 'polypeptide(L)' 'MRLIQCTFKLNSKQTSVLACPGVGGLAAFSGQRDGRDNPAAAAKEDIGPIPKGTYYIVDRQSGPRTTFKAYGTVEVQ' A
#
# COMPACT_ATOMS: atom_id res chain seq x y z
N MET A 1 -17.58 -5.77 -11.77
CA MET A 1 -16.62 -5.18 -10.82
C MET A 1 -15.22 -5.38 -11.41
N ARG A 2 -14.49 -4.31 -11.76
CA ARG A 2 -13.10 -4.46 -12.21
C ARG A 2 -12.20 -4.45 -10.99
N LEU A 3 -11.37 -5.48 -10.85
CA LEU A 3 -10.27 -5.48 -9.88
C LEU A 3 -9.22 -4.48 -10.35
N ILE A 4 -8.84 -3.54 -9.48
CA ILE A 4 -7.77 -2.61 -9.79
C ILE A 4 -6.42 -3.26 -9.46
N GLN A 5 -5.41 -3.04 -10.31
CA GLN A 5 -4.04 -3.52 -10.11
C GLN A 5 -3.15 -2.30 -9.99
N CYS A 6 -2.76 -1.93 -8.77
CA CYS A 6 -1.91 -0.78 -8.54
C CYS A 6 -0.46 -1.19 -8.27
N THR A 7 0.48 -0.29 -8.56
CA THR A 7 1.89 -0.46 -8.24
C THR A 7 2.34 0.64 -7.29
N PHE A 8 3.06 0.26 -6.25
CA PHE A 8 3.62 1.17 -5.26
C PHE A 8 5.12 0.94 -5.13
N LYS A 9 5.93 1.98 -5.30
CA LYS A 9 7.39 1.87 -5.24
C LYS A 9 7.92 2.56 -3.99
N LEU A 10 8.61 1.79 -3.14
CA LEU A 10 9.37 2.31 -2.00
C LEU A 10 10.64 2.99 -2.53
N ASN A 11 10.73 4.31 -2.42
CA ASN A 11 11.81 5.10 -3.01
C ASN A 11 12.53 6.04 -2.02
N SER A 12 12.33 5.82 -0.72
CA SER A 12 12.93 6.57 0.39
C SER A 12 12.59 8.06 0.38
N LYS A 13 11.49 8.47 -0.28
CA LYS A 13 10.97 9.85 -0.20
C LYS A 13 9.88 9.96 0.85
N GLN A 14 9.55 11.19 1.23
CA GLN A 14 8.42 11.47 2.11
C GLN A 14 7.09 10.96 1.53
N THR A 15 6.91 11.04 0.22
CA THR A 15 5.68 10.59 -0.44
C THR A 15 6.00 10.03 -1.81
N SER A 16 5.34 8.93 -2.14
CA SER A 16 5.43 8.19 -3.39
C SER A 16 4.10 8.17 -4.12
N VAL A 17 4.12 7.71 -5.37
CA VAL A 17 2.93 7.61 -6.20
C VAL A 17 2.48 6.16 -6.24
N LEU A 18 1.27 5.90 -5.76
CA LEU A 18 0.52 4.69 -6.02
C LEU A 18 -0.08 4.81 -7.42
N ALA A 19 0.49 4.08 -8.38
CA ALA A 19 0.06 4.11 -9.77
C ALA A 19 -1.04 3.07 -9.99
N CYS A 20 -2.25 3.52 -10.30
CA CYS A 20 -3.41 2.67 -10.56
C CYS A 20 -3.93 2.89 -11.99
N PRO A 21 -3.73 1.95 -12.93
CA PRO A 21 -4.25 2.06 -14.28
C PRO A 21 -5.76 2.28 -14.30
N GLY A 22 -6.21 3.34 -14.99
CA GLY A 22 -7.62 3.70 -15.09
C GLY A 22 -8.17 4.55 -13.92
N VAL A 23 -7.40 4.77 -12.86
CA VAL A 23 -7.74 5.72 -11.76
C VAL A 23 -6.77 6.90 -11.72
N GLY A 24 -5.49 6.66 -11.96
CA GLY A 24 -4.44 7.68 -11.93
C GLY A 24 -3.37 7.40 -10.88
N GLY A 25 -2.53 8.41 -10.62
CA GLY A 25 -1.53 8.37 -9.57
C GLY A 25 -2.05 9.00 -8.28
N LEU A 26 -2.00 8.27 -7.17
CA LEU A 26 -2.37 8.78 -5.85
C LEU A 26 -1.11 8.99 -5.00
N ALA A 27 -1.06 10.09 -4.25
CA ALA A 27 -0.01 10.31 -3.27
C ALA A 27 -0.18 9.32 -2.10
N ALA A 28 0.83 8.49 -1.86
CA ALA A 28 0.82 7.45 -0.82
C ALA A 28 2.22 7.29 -0.20
N PHE A 29 2.28 6.76 1.02
CA PHE A 29 3.53 6.42 1.69
C PHE A 29 3.29 5.20 2.58
N SER A 30 4.37 4.51 2.96
CA SER A 30 4.33 3.40 3.91
C SER A 30 5.45 3.56 4.95
N GLY A 31 5.22 3.09 6.17
CA GLY A 31 6.15 3.28 7.28
C GLY A 31 6.12 4.71 7.86
N GLN A 32 7.01 4.97 8.82
CA GLN A 32 7.10 6.25 9.52
C GLN A 32 8.53 6.58 9.93
N ARG A 33 8.79 7.85 10.29
CA ARG A 33 10.11 8.37 10.68
C ARG A 33 11.17 7.97 9.63
N ASP A 34 12.30 7.40 10.07
CA ASP A 34 13.41 6.97 9.21
C ASP A 34 13.09 5.71 8.39
N GLY A 35 11.98 5.03 8.69
CA GLY A 35 11.47 3.90 7.92
C GLY A 35 10.50 4.32 6.81
N ARG A 36 10.14 5.60 6.72
CA ARG A 36 9.16 6.06 5.74
C ARG A 36 9.66 5.83 4.31
N ASP A 37 8.88 5.05 3.56
CA ASP A 37 9.11 4.67 2.17
C ASP A 37 10.48 4.01 1.91
N ASN A 38 11.17 3.56 2.96
CA ASN A 38 12.54 3.07 2.88
C ASN A 38 12.56 1.54 2.84
N PRO A 39 12.82 0.90 1.67
CA PRO A 39 12.77 -0.55 1.55
C PRO A 39 13.84 -1.25 2.42
N ALA A 40 14.94 -0.59 2.76
CA ALA A 40 15.97 -1.13 3.64
C ALA A 40 15.52 -1.18 5.12
N ALA A 41 14.46 -0.45 5.47
CA ALA A 41 13.90 -0.42 6.81
C ALA A 41 12.69 -1.35 7.00
N ALA A 42 12.33 -2.18 6.01
CA ALA A 42 11.16 -3.08 6.07
C ALA A 42 11.22 -4.09 7.23
N ALA A 43 12.41 -4.42 7.73
CA ALA A 43 12.61 -5.29 8.88
C ALA A 43 12.55 -4.55 10.24
N LYS A 44 12.41 -3.22 10.24
CA LYS A 44 12.29 -2.44 11.49
C LYS A 44 10.85 -2.47 11.98
N GLU A 45 10.65 -3.07 13.15
CA GLU A 45 9.35 -3.10 13.83
C GLU A 45 8.82 -1.68 14.08
N ASP A 46 7.50 -1.52 14.00
CA ASP A 46 6.71 -0.29 14.17
C ASP A 46 7.01 0.89 13.23
N ILE A 47 8.17 0.95 12.58
CA ILE A 47 8.59 2.09 11.75
C ILE A 47 8.80 1.75 10.29
N GLY A 48 9.15 0.50 9.99
CA GLY A 48 9.41 0.03 8.63
C GLY A 48 8.20 0.17 7.71
N PRO A 49 8.41 0.32 6.39
CA PRO A 49 7.32 0.25 5.45
C PRO A 49 6.83 -1.18 5.31
N ILE A 50 5.65 -1.31 4.72
CA ILE A 50 5.09 -2.58 4.30
C ILE A 50 6.11 -3.28 3.37
N PRO A 51 6.52 -4.54 3.67
CA PRO A 51 7.48 -5.27 2.86
C PRO A 51 7.03 -5.45 1.42
N LYS A 52 7.97 -5.72 0.50
CA LYS A 52 7.66 -5.99 -0.90
C LYS A 52 6.73 -7.21 -1.03
N GLY A 53 5.75 -7.12 -1.92
CA GLY A 53 4.76 -8.18 -2.11
C GLY A 53 3.43 -7.68 -2.67
N THR A 54 2.48 -8.60 -2.77
CA THR A 54 1.13 -8.31 -3.26
C THR A 54 0.17 -8.13 -2.09
N TYR A 55 -0.46 -6.96 -2.00
CA TYR A 55 -1.42 -6.60 -0.96
C TYR A 55 -2.80 -6.39 -1.58
N TYR A 56 -3.86 -6.50 -0.78
CA TYR A 56 -5.23 -6.29 -1.23
C TYR A 56 -5.77 -4.94 -0.75
N ILE A 57 -6.43 -4.21 -1.65
CA ILE A 57 -7.26 -3.06 -1.28
C ILE A 57 -8.60 -3.61 -0.86
N VAL A 58 -8.93 -3.47 0.42
CA VAL A 58 -10.19 -3.95 1.01
C VAL A 58 -10.94 -2.78 1.63
N ASP A 59 -12.27 -2.87 1.65
CA ASP A 59 -13.05 -1.93 2.46
C ASP A 59 -12.78 -2.18 3.94
N ARG A 60 -12.53 -1.09 4.68
CA ARG A 60 -12.54 -1.11 6.13
C ARG A 60 -13.99 -1.25 6.60
N GLN A 61 -14.35 -2.44 7.06
CA GLN A 61 -15.69 -2.67 7.59
C GLN A 61 -15.86 -2.02 8.96
N SER A 62 -17.02 -1.38 9.14
CA SER A 62 -17.54 -0.85 10.40
C SER A 62 -18.97 -1.37 10.58
N GLY A 63 -19.11 -2.61 11.07
CA GLY A 63 -20.43 -3.21 11.32
C GLY A 63 -20.38 -4.69 11.72
N PRO A 64 -21.53 -5.30 12.08
CA PRO A 64 -21.62 -6.66 12.61
C PRO A 64 -21.42 -7.77 11.55
N ARG A 65 -21.31 -7.44 10.25
CA ARG A 65 -20.99 -8.39 9.18
C ARG A 65 -19.48 -8.39 8.93
N THR A 66 -18.88 -9.58 8.91
CA THR A 66 -17.43 -9.85 8.92
C THR A 66 -16.83 -10.17 7.53
N THR A 67 -17.56 -9.98 6.44
CA THR A 67 -17.07 -10.39 5.11
C THR A 67 -16.27 -9.27 4.44
N PHE A 68 -14.95 -9.32 4.52
CA PHE A 68 -14.07 -8.41 3.76
C PHE A 68 -14.32 -8.54 2.26
N LYS A 69 -14.51 -7.40 1.58
CA LYS A 69 -14.60 -7.34 0.12
C LYS A 69 -13.34 -6.70 -0.43
N ALA A 70 -12.64 -7.42 -1.30
CA ALA A 70 -11.48 -6.92 -2.02
C ALA A 70 -11.90 -6.18 -3.29
N TYR A 71 -11.22 -5.07 -3.55
CA TYR A 71 -11.45 -4.18 -4.69
C TYR A 71 -10.29 -4.19 -5.69
N GLY A 72 -9.11 -4.62 -5.24
CA GLY A 72 -7.92 -4.70 -6.08
C GLY A 72 -6.71 -5.18 -5.32
N THR A 73 -5.57 -5.14 -6.00
CA THR A 73 -4.27 -5.46 -5.43
C THR A 73 -3.28 -4.31 -5.60
N VAL A 74 -2.28 -4.27 -4.73
CA VAL A 74 -1.14 -3.37 -4.79
C VAL A 74 0.12 -4.23 -4.81
N GLU A 75 0.93 -4.09 -5.85
CA GLU A 75 2.27 -4.66 -5.91
C GLU A 75 3.27 -3.64 -5.34
N VAL A 76 3.89 -3.99 -4.22
CA VAL A 76 4.88 -3.15 -3.52
C VAL A 76 6.29 -3.57 -3.96
N GLN A 77 7.03 -2.62 -4.54
CA GLN A 77 8.36 -2.79 -5.12
C GLN A 77 9.45 -1.99 -4.41
#